data_AF-A0A6M0H2Y4-F1
#
_entry.id   AF-A0A6M0H2Y4-F1
#
_cell.length_a   1.000
_cell.length_b   1.000
_cell.length_c   1.000
_cell.angle_alpha   90.00
_cell.angle_beta   90.00
_cell.angle_gamma   90.00
#
_symmetry.space_group_name_H-M   'P 1'
#
loop_
_entity.id
_entity.type
_entity.pdbx_description
1 polymer ?
#
loop_
_entity_poly.entity_id
_entity_poly.type
_entity_poly.pdbx_seq_one_letter_code
_entity_poly.pdbx_strand_id
1 'polypeptide(L)'
;MKRAYKIEIKPTLAQKIKIHQTIGISRFIYNFYLAHNKEIYQKEKRFVSGMDFSKWLNNEYIPNNQDKKWIKEVSSKATKQAIMNGEKAFKKFFKGETSFPKFKKKKNKDVKAYFPKNNKTDWTIERHRVKIPTIGWMRLKDEIK
;
A
#
# COMPACT_ATOMS: atom_id res chain seq x y z
N MET A 1 -8.00 18.28 -22.64
CA MET A 1 -9.01 17.77 -21.68
C MET A 1 -8.60 16.36 -21.23
N LYS A 2 -8.53 16.07 -19.92
CA LYS A 2 -8.17 14.72 -19.42
C LYS A 2 -9.45 13.90 -19.19
N ARG A 3 -9.48 12.64 -19.65
CA ARG A 3 -10.59 11.70 -19.41
C ARG A 3 -10.18 10.67 -18.35
N ALA A 4 -11.11 10.30 -17.48
CA ALA A 4 -10.94 9.24 -16.50
C ALA A 4 -11.93 8.11 -16.80
N TYR A 5 -11.46 6.87 -16.74
CA TYR A 5 -12.28 5.68 -16.98
C TYR A 5 -12.28 4.80 -15.74
N LYS A 6 -13.42 4.16 -15.47
CA LYS A 6 -13.57 3.18 -14.38
C LYS A 6 -14.05 1.88 -15.01
N ILE A 7 -13.19 0.87 -14.99
CA ILE A 7 -13.45 -0.42 -15.67
C ILE A 7 -13.24 -1.54 -14.65
N GLU A 8 -14.11 -2.55 -14.69
CA GLU A 8 -13.97 -3.75 -13.85
C GLU A 8 -12.88 -4.68 -14.42
N ILE A 9 -12.02 -5.21 -13.55
CA ILE A 9 -11.01 -6.22 -13.92
C ILE A 9 -11.54 -7.64 -13.68
N LYS A 10 -11.10 -8.59 -14.49
CA LYS A 10 -11.41 -10.02 -14.36
C LYS A 10 -10.12 -10.81 -14.03
N PRO A 11 -9.65 -10.80 -12.75
CA PRO A 11 -8.42 -11.47 -12.35
C PRO A 11 -8.59 -12.99 -12.26
N THR A 12 -7.52 -13.73 -12.59
CA THR A 12 -7.40 -15.17 -12.31
C THR A 12 -7.29 -15.43 -10.81
N LEU A 13 -7.40 -16.70 -10.38
CA LEU A 13 -7.24 -17.07 -8.97
C LEU A 13 -5.88 -16.63 -8.41
N ALA A 14 -4.79 -16.90 -9.14
CA ALA A 14 -3.44 -16.48 -8.74
C ALA A 14 -3.32 -14.94 -8.60
N GLN A 15 -3.96 -14.19 -9.50
CA GLN A 15 -3.97 -12.73 -9.43
C GLN A 15 -4.79 -12.21 -8.24
N LYS A 16 -5.95 -12.83 -7.96
CA LYS A 16 -6.75 -12.52 -6.76
C LYS A 16 -5.93 -12.74 -5.49
N ILE A 17 -5.24 -13.87 -5.37
CA ILE A 17 -4.36 -14.15 -4.23
C ILE A 17 -3.33 -13.03 -4.05
N LYS A 18 -2.63 -12.63 -5.12
CA LYS A 18 -1.62 -11.57 -5.06
C LYS A 18 -2.20 -10.20 -4.71
N ILE A 19 -3.37 -9.86 -5.24
CA ILE A 19 -4.09 -8.64 -4.90
C ILE A 19 -4.46 -8.65 -3.40
N HIS A 20 -5.01 -9.75 -2.89
CA HIS A 20 -5.38 -9.89 -1.49
C HIS A 20 -4.17 -9.84 -0.55
N GLN A 21 -3.06 -10.50 -0.89
CA GLN A 21 -1.79 -10.40 -0.17
C GLN A 21 -1.31 -8.96 -0.12
N THR A 22 -1.32 -8.26 -1.26
CA THR A 22 -0.89 -6.85 -1.34
C THR A 22 -1.76 -5.94 -0.48
N ILE A 23 -3.08 -6.07 -0.54
CA ILE A 23 -4.02 -5.34 0.31
C ILE A 23 -3.76 -5.65 1.79
N GLY A 24 -3.54 -6.92 2.13
CA GLY A 24 -3.25 -7.38 3.48
C GLY A 24 -1.96 -6.78 4.05
N ILE A 25 -0.87 -6.85 3.29
CA ILE A 25 0.44 -6.29 3.66
C ILE A 25 0.37 -4.76 3.75
N SER A 26 -0.26 -4.07 2.79
CA SER A 26 -0.43 -2.61 2.87
C SER A 26 -1.22 -2.18 4.11
N ARG A 27 -2.24 -2.94 4.51
CA ARG A 27 -2.97 -2.68 5.77
C ARG A 27 -2.07 -2.87 6.98
N PHE A 28 -1.35 -3.99 7.03
CA PHE A 28 -0.44 -4.30 8.13
C PHE A 28 0.62 -3.20 8.29
N ILE A 29 1.30 -2.83 7.21
CA ILE A 29 2.38 -1.85 7.23
C ILE A 29 1.90 -0.47 7.65
N TYR A 30 0.72 -0.04 7.18
CA TYR A 30 0.12 1.21 7.63
C TYR A 30 -0.12 1.19 9.15
N ASN A 31 -0.75 0.13 9.67
CA ASN A 31 -1.03 0.02 11.10
C ASN A 31 0.26 -0.09 11.91
N PHE A 32 1.26 -0.81 11.40
CA PHE A 32 2.53 -0.98 12.07
C PHE A 32 3.30 0.33 12.17
N TYR A 33 3.29 1.14 11.13
CA TYR A 33 3.85 2.50 11.16
C TYR A 33 3.16 3.40 12.21
N LEU A 34 1.83 3.32 12.33
CA LEU A 34 1.10 4.06 13.35
C LEU A 34 1.44 3.58 14.77
N ALA A 35 1.50 2.26 14.98
CA ALA A 35 1.85 1.66 16.26
C ALA A 35 3.26 2.04 16.70
N HIS A 36 4.23 1.91 15.79
CA HIS A 36 5.63 2.26 16.05
C HIS A 36 5.79 3.74 16.43
N ASN A 37 5.15 4.65 15.70
CA ASN A 37 5.18 6.07 16.06
C ASN A 37 4.51 6.37 17.40
N LYS A 38 3.44 5.65 17.75
CA LYS A 38 2.80 5.79 19.06
C LYS A 38 3.75 5.37 20.19
N GLU A 39 4.45 4.25 20.04
CA GLU A 39 5.43 3.75 21.02
C GLU A 39 6.61 4.71 21.17
N ILE A 40 7.20 5.15 20.06
CA ILE A 40 8.32 6.11 20.08
C ILE A 40 7.90 7.43 20.70
N TYR A 41 6.72 7.95 20.36
CA TYR A 41 6.25 9.21 20.94
C TYR A 41 6.00 9.09 22.45
N GLN A 42 5.53 7.94 22.94
CA GLN A 42 5.34 7.72 24.38
C GLN A 42 6.68 7.76 25.14
N LYS A 43 7.74 7.20 24.57
CA LYS A 43 9.07 7.09 25.20
C LYS A 43 9.93 8.34 25.02
N GLU A 44 9.97 8.88 23.80
CA GLU A 44 10.96 9.85 23.36
C GLU A 44 10.35 11.18 22.92
N LYS A 45 9.00 11.30 22.93
CA LYS A 45 8.26 12.51 22.51
C LYS A 45 8.60 13.00 21.09
N ARG A 46 9.10 12.11 20.24
CA ARG A 46 9.43 12.40 18.84
C ARG A 46 8.60 11.58 17.85
N PHE A 47 8.70 11.98 16.59
CA PHE A 47 8.04 11.33 15.47
C PHE A 47 9.06 10.74 14.50
N VAL A 48 8.79 9.54 13.98
CA VAL A 48 9.61 8.83 13.00
C VAL A 48 9.05 9.07 11.61
N SER A 49 9.88 9.65 10.73
CA SER A 49 9.50 9.85 9.33
C SER A 49 9.20 8.52 8.64
N GLY A 50 8.39 8.56 7.58
CA GLY A 50 8.12 7.36 6.81
C GLY A 50 9.37 6.80 6.13
N MET A 51 10.37 7.64 5.84
CA MET A 51 11.64 7.20 5.28
C MET A 51 12.49 6.44 6.30
N ASP A 52 12.60 6.96 7.52
CA ASP A 52 13.39 6.33 8.59
C ASP A 52 12.75 5.01 9.03
N PHE A 53 11.42 4.99 9.17
CA PHE A 53 10.70 3.75 9.42
C PHE A 53 10.92 2.73 8.29
N SER A 54 10.93 3.16 7.03
CA SER A 54 11.19 2.26 5.91
C SER A 54 12.62 1.69 5.94
N LYS A 55 13.62 2.46 6.37
CA LYS A 55 15.00 1.98 6.53
C LYS A 55 15.07 0.94 7.66
N TRP A 56 14.59 1.31 8.84
CA TRP A 56 14.51 0.43 10.01
C TRP A 56 13.76 -0.88 9.70
N LEU A 57 12.61 -0.80 9.04
CA LEU A 57 11.80 -1.96 8.67
C LEU A 57 12.60 -2.97 7.83
N ASN A 58 13.35 -2.49 6.85
CA ASN A 58 14.06 -3.36 5.89
C ASN A 58 15.42 -3.85 6.40
N ASN A 59 16.13 -3.02 7.16
CA ASN A 59 17.51 -3.26 7.54
C ASN A 59 17.64 -3.86 8.94
N GLU A 60 16.64 -3.67 9.81
CA GLU A 60 16.68 -4.15 11.20
C GLU A 60 15.49 -5.05 11.51
N TYR A 61 14.25 -4.58 11.36
CA TYR A 61 13.08 -5.33 11.80
C TYR A 61 12.90 -6.66 11.06
N ILE A 62 12.81 -6.65 9.72
CA ILE A 62 12.59 -7.89 8.95
C ILE A 62 13.77 -8.88 9.09
N PRO A 63 15.05 -8.46 9.01
CA PRO A 63 16.18 -9.37 9.23
C PRO A 63 16.15 -10.06 10.61
N ASN A 64 15.73 -9.35 11.65
CA ASN A 64 15.66 -9.87 13.01
C ASN A 64 14.34 -10.60 13.34
N ASN A 65 13.34 -10.58 12.44
CA ASN A 65 12.05 -11.22 12.62
C ASN A 65 11.71 -12.08 11.40
N GLN A 66 12.27 -13.30 11.37
CA GLN A 66 12.19 -14.21 10.23
C GLN A 66 10.74 -14.58 9.87
N ASP A 67 9.85 -14.62 10.85
CA ASP A 67 8.41 -14.84 10.69
C ASP A 67 7.69 -13.66 9.99
N LYS A 68 8.38 -12.53 9.75
CA LYS A 68 7.88 -11.35 9.04
C LYS A 68 8.37 -11.23 7.60
N LYS A 69 9.11 -12.23 7.09
CA LYS A 69 9.59 -12.26 5.69
C LYS A 69 8.48 -12.11 4.65
N TRP A 70 7.24 -12.52 4.96
CA TRP A 70 6.08 -12.36 4.08
C TRP A 70 5.80 -10.91 3.67
N ILE A 71 6.29 -9.91 4.42
CA ILE A 71 6.20 -8.49 4.02
C ILE A 71 6.90 -8.24 2.67
N LYS A 72 7.93 -9.02 2.34
CA LYS A 72 8.70 -8.93 1.08
C LYS A 72 8.06 -9.69 -0.10
N GLU A 73 6.94 -10.39 0.11
CA GLU A 73 6.24 -11.12 -0.97
C GLU A 73 5.50 -10.19 -1.95
N VAL A 74 5.37 -8.90 -1.62
CA VAL A 74 4.70 -7.89 -2.45
C VAL A 74 5.66 -6.80 -2.89
N SER A 75 5.21 -5.99 -3.84
CA SER A 75 5.98 -4.87 -4.36
C SER A 75 6.46 -3.94 -3.24
N SER A 76 7.76 -3.63 -3.22
CA SER A 76 8.33 -2.62 -2.33
C SER A 76 7.64 -1.25 -2.45
N LYS A 77 7.05 -0.94 -3.61
CA LYS A 77 6.24 0.28 -3.80
C LYS A 77 4.92 0.24 -3.03
N ALA A 78 4.27 -0.93 -2.93
CA ALA A 78 3.04 -1.07 -2.15
C ALA A 78 3.31 -0.85 -0.66
N THR A 79 4.41 -1.42 -0.15
CA THR A 79 4.90 -1.22 1.22
C THR A 79 5.25 0.24 1.47
N LYS A 80 6.06 0.86 0.60
CA LYS A 80 6.43 2.28 0.71
C LYS A 80 5.20 3.19 0.71
N GLN A 81 4.27 2.98 -0.21
CA GLN A 81 3.06 3.79 -0.27
C GLN A 81 2.17 3.64 0.97
N ALA A 82 2.10 2.45 1.57
CA ALA A 82 1.39 2.24 2.82
C ALA A 82 2.00 3.06 3.97
N ILE A 83 3.33 3.11 4.06
CA ILE A 83 4.05 3.95 5.03
C ILE A 83 3.77 5.44 4.77
N MET A 84 3.90 5.90 3.52
CA MET A 84 3.63 7.31 3.15
C MET A 84 2.19 7.73 3.44
N ASN A 85 1.23 6.82 3.27
CA ASN A 85 -0.16 7.08 3.64
C ASN A 85 -0.31 7.26 5.16
N GLY A 86 0.43 6.49 5.96
CA GLY A 86 0.51 6.64 7.41
C GLY A 86 1.11 7.98 7.81
N GLU A 87 2.26 8.33 7.21
CA GLU A 87 2.92 9.60 7.47
C GLU A 87 2.02 10.79 7.09
N LYS A 88 1.34 10.72 5.94
CA LYS A 88 0.39 11.74 5.52
C LYS A 88 -0.75 11.90 6.52
N ALA A 89 -1.24 10.83 7.13
CA ALA A 89 -2.28 10.90 8.14
C ALA A 89 -1.79 11.63 9.40
N PHE A 90 -0.57 11.35 9.86
CA PHE A 90 0.04 12.10 10.97
C PHE A 90 0.29 13.56 10.62
N LYS A 91 0.80 13.86 9.42
CA LYS A 91 1.01 15.24 8.95
C LYS A 91 -0.28 16.05 8.99
N LYS A 92 -1.41 15.46 8.60
CA LYS A 92 -2.73 16.11 8.71
C LYS A 92 -3.16 16.34 10.16
N PHE A 93 -2.94 15.35 11.02
CA PHE A 93 -3.19 15.47 12.45
C PHE A 93 -2.37 16.60 13.09
N PHE A 94 -1.08 16.69 12.80
CA PHE A 94 -0.22 17.75 13.33
C PHE A 94 -0.59 19.15 12.83
N LYS A 95 -1.22 19.24 11.65
CA LYS A 95 -1.79 20.51 11.14
C LYS A 95 -3.15 20.86 11.74
N GLY A 96 -3.72 20.02 12.61
CA GLY A 96 -5.07 20.19 13.15
C GLY A 96 -6.20 19.90 12.16
N GLU A 97 -5.90 19.36 10.97
CA GLU A 97 -6.91 19.09 9.93
C GLU A 97 -7.77 17.85 10.22
N THR A 98 -7.24 16.91 11.00
CA THR A 98 -7.89 15.63 11.30
C THR A 98 -7.62 15.20 12.73
N SER A 99 -8.50 14.37 13.29
CA SER A 99 -8.20 13.65 14.54
C SER A 99 -7.05 12.65 14.38
N PHE A 100 -6.59 12.11 15.51
CA PHE A 100 -5.47 11.17 15.55
C PHE A 100 -5.68 9.98 14.57
N PRO A 101 -4.65 9.59 13.79
CA PRO A 101 -4.77 8.51 12.81
C PRO A 101 -5.23 7.19 13.44
N LYS A 102 -6.25 6.57 12.84
CA LYS A 102 -6.83 5.30 13.32
C LYS A 102 -6.30 4.12 12.52
N PHE A 103 -6.18 2.96 13.17
CA PHE A 103 -5.82 1.72 12.49
C PHE A 103 -6.86 1.34 11.44
N LYS A 104 -6.38 0.86 10.30
CA LYS A 104 -7.20 0.32 9.22
C LYS A 104 -7.77 -1.05 9.59
N LYS A 105 -9.08 -1.21 9.39
CA LYS A 105 -9.82 -2.45 9.59
C LYS A 105 -9.94 -3.24 8.28
N LYS A 106 -9.94 -4.58 8.36
CA LYS A 106 -10.06 -5.46 7.17
C LYS A 106 -11.42 -5.34 6.47
N LYS A 107 -12.47 -4.99 7.22
CA LYS A 107 -13.88 -5.04 6.78
C LYS A 107 -14.31 -3.81 5.95
N ASN A 108 -13.49 -2.76 5.90
CA ASN A 108 -13.86 -1.49 5.29
C ASN A 108 -13.15 -1.27 3.95
N LYS A 109 -13.77 -0.46 3.07
CA LYS A 109 -13.16 0.08 1.83
C LYS A 109 -11.93 0.99 2.09
N ASP A 110 -11.48 1.10 3.33
CA ASP A 110 -10.37 1.96 3.79
C ASP A 110 -8.99 1.42 3.39
N VAL A 111 -8.93 0.14 3.02
CA VAL A 111 -7.68 -0.50 2.59
C VAL A 111 -7.54 -0.35 1.09
N LYS A 112 -6.56 0.47 0.70
CA LYS A 112 -6.16 0.68 -0.69
C LYS A 112 -4.73 0.16 -0.84
N ALA A 113 -4.49 -0.58 -1.91
CA ALA A 113 -3.16 -1.02 -2.32
C ALA A 113 -2.69 -0.19 -3.51
N TYR A 114 -1.37 -0.02 -3.61
CA TYR A 114 -0.74 0.72 -4.68
C TYR A 114 0.08 -0.24 -5.55
N PHE A 115 -0.38 -0.42 -6.79
CA PHE A 115 0.22 -1.28 -7.79
C PHE A 115 1.05 -0.56 -8.88
N PRO A 116 0.83 0.73 -9.20
CA PRO A 116 1.63 1.40 -10.21
C PRO A 116 3.13 1.41 -9.87
N LYS A 117 3.93 1.36 -10.92
CA LYS A 117 5.25 1.98 -10.93
C LYS A 117 5.04 3.32 -11.70
N ASN A 118 5.76 4.38 -11.34
CA ASN A 118 5.50 5.77 -11.79
C ASN A 118 6.08 6.09 -13.19
N ASN A 119 6.43 5.09 -14.00
CA ASN A 119 7.02 5.29 -15.31
C ASN A 119 5.93 5.18 -16.39
N LYS A 120 6.11 5.91 -17.50
CA LYS A 120 5.18 5.91 -18.64
C LYS A 120 4.92 4.51 -19.21
N THR A 121 5.87 3.59 -19.06
CA THR A 121 5.82 2.22 -19.60
C THR A 121 5.27 1.18 -18.64
N ASP A 122 4.93 1.57 -17.40
CA ASP A 122 4.52 0.62 -16.38
C ASP A 122 3.10 0.08 -16.58
N TRP A 123 2.28 0.80 -17.34
CA TRP A 123 0.93 0.40 -17.69
C TRP A 123 0.83 0.20 -19.20
N THR A 124 0.59 -1.04 -19.61
CA THR A 124 0.26 -1.35 -21.00
C THR A 124 -1.22 -1.68 -21.05
N ILE A 125 -1.98 -0.91 -21.82
CA ILE A 125 -3.42 -1.13 -22.01
C ILE A 125 -3.63 -1.55 -23.46
N GLU A 126 -4.34 -2.65 -23.63
CA GLU A 126 -4.86 -3.12 -24.91
C GLU A 126 -6.38 -3.21 -24.81
N ARG A 127 -7.06 -3.37 -25.95
CA ARG A 127 -8.54 -3.30 -26.07
C ARG A 127 -9.30 -4.04 -24.95
N HIS A 128 -8.86 -5.24 -24.57
CA HIS A 128 -9.54 -6.11 -23.60
C HIS A 128 -8.69 -6.50 -22.39
N ARG A 129 -7.52 -5.88 -22.20
CA ARG A 129 -6.61 -6.25 -21.10
C ARG A 129 -5.67 -5.13 -20.69
N VAL A 130 -5.26 -5.16 -19.44
CA VAL A 130 -4.27 -4.24 -18.86
C VAL A 130 -3.13 -5.03 -18.21
N LYS A 131 -1.90 -4.61 -18.44
CA LYS A 131 -0.72 -5.13 -17.76
C LYS A 131 -0.48 -4.27 -16.52
N ILE A 132 -0.67 -4.86 -15.34
CA ILE A 132 -0.39 -4.20 -14.06
C ILE A 132 0.98 -4.66 -13.56
N PRO A 133 1.88 -3.73 -13.14
CA PRO A 133 3.16 -4.11 -12.54
C PRO A 133 2.96 -5.10 -11.40
N THR A 134 3.81 -6.12 -11.34
CA THR A 134 3.79 -7.20 -10.34
C THR A 134 2.60 -8.15 -10.38
N ILE A 135 1.48 -7.82 -11.03
CA ILE A 135 0.32 -8.73 -11.20
C ILE A 135 0.29 -9.39 -12.59
N GLY A 136 0.76 -8.69 -13.62
CA GLY A 136 0.77 -9.17 -15.01
C GLY A 136 -0.47 -8.74 -15.80
N TRP A 137 -0.74 -9.43 -16.91
CA TRP A 137 -1.89 -9.17 -17.78
C TRP A 137 -3.20 -9.58 -17.12
N MET A 138 -4.14 -8.66 -17.03
CA MET A 138 -5.50 -8.91 -16.55
C MET A 138 -6.52 -8.52 -17.60
N ARG A 139 -7.53 -9.37 -17.78
CA ARG A 139 -8.65 -9.05 -18.67
C ARG A 139 -9.47 -7.93 -18.06
N LEU A 140 -9.88 -6.99 -18.90
CA LEU A 140 -10.92 -6.03 -18.57
C LEU A 140 -12.26 -6.72 -18.83
N LYS A 141 -13.26 -6.42 -18.00
CA LYS A 141 -14.64 -6.79 -18.33
C LYS A 141 -15.09 -5.82 -19.41
N ASP A 142 -15.55 -6.36 -20.54
CA ASP A 142 -16.06 -5.53 -21.62
C ASP A 142 -17.27 -4.75 -21.11
N GLU A 143 -17.21 -3.42 -21.20
CA GLU A 143 -18.42 -2.62 -21.31
C GLU A 143 -18.81 -2.68 -22.79
N ILE A 144 -19.65 -3.64 -23.15
CA ILE A 144 -20.50 -3.45 -24.34
C ILE A 144 -21.49 -2.36 -23.92
N LYS A 145 -21.25 -1.14 -24.37
CA LYS A 145 -22.25 -0.16 -24.79
C LYS A 145 -21.57 0.98 -25.54
#